data_AF-A0A8T5PJM7-F1
#
_entry.id   AF-A0A8T5PJM7-F1
#
_cell.length_a   1.000
_cell.length_b   1.000
_cell.length_c   1.000
_cell.angle_alpha   90.00
_cell.angle_beta   90.00
_cell.angle_gamma   90.00
#
_symmetry.space_group_name_H-M   'P 1'
#
loop_
_entity.id
_entity.type
_entity.pdbx_description
1 polymer ?
#
loop_
_entity_poly.entity_id
_entity_poly.type
_entity_poly.pdbx_seq_one_letter_code
_entity_poly.pdbx_strand_id
1 'polypeptide(L)'
;MSENKNSLIENKEKIAMFFGLVITILILYPFLQRSYYISKYSGTVLTDNWWNALNWIRENTPECAVIATYWDPGHFITGIAERPVVFDGASQNSLRTITLEGNISREEIEKIVGISNFRIRRFEKDGKYYVNVTTARIQDIATTLLTSDEEQAIKILKRYLIPNCNNTMYYIASEDLLWKSQWWTYFSTWDPKTKKGTKYFYIPAQYAGKKSLGNSTYYLYPISRIEVFVIEEGEEEMDAFLQAQNEKKTIRKFIYFKDNLIKEKSYENYEIDGTLFLSPDKSIVIFMNKELENSLFTRMFLLNGAGLKRFEFIRNFGGEVKIFKVIFD
;
A
#
# COMPACT_ATOMS: atom_id res chain seq x y z
N MET A 1 -8.12 57.51 53.35
CA MET A 1 -7.99 57.63 51.87
C MET A 1 -7.24 56.45 51.23
N SER A 2 -6.52 55.60 51.99
CA SER A 2 -5.81 54.41 51.49
C SER A 2 -6.72 53.18 51.27
N GLU A 3 -7.67 52.90 52.17
CA GLU A 3 -8.58 51.73 52.07
C GLU A 3 -9.44 51.73 50.81
N ASN A 4 -9.99 52.90 50.44
CA ASN A 4 -10.86 53.04 49.28
C ASN A 4 -10.10 52.87 47.94
N LYS A 5 -8.78 53.06 47.96
CA LYS A 5 -7.92 52.87 46.78
C LYS A 5 -7.58 51.39 46.59
N ASN A 6 -7.38 50.64 47.68
CA ASN A 6 -7.12 49.20 47.64
C ASN A 6 -8.35 48.40 47.19
N SER A 7 -9.56 48.76 47.66
CA SER A 7 -10.81 48.10 47.21
C SER A 7 -11.10 48.33 45.72
N LEU A 8 -10.80 49.52 45.21
CA LEU A 8 -10.92 49.84 43.78
C LEU A 8 -9.89 49.09 42.92
N ILE A 9 -8.68 48.86 43.43
CA ILE A 9 -7.65 48.07 42.74
C ILE A 9 -8.04 46.59 42.73
N GLU A 10 -8.49 46.04 43.86
CA GLU A 10 -8.91 44.64 43.98
C GLU A 10 -10.12 44.31 43.09
N ASN A 11 -11.08 45.24 42.94
CA ASN A 11 -12.20 45.09 42.00
C ASN A 11 -11.74 45.14 40.53
N LYS A 12 -10.74 45.95 40.19
CA LYS A 12 -10.17 45.98 38.83
C LYS A 12 -9.44 44.69 38.48
N GLU A 13 -8.69 44.12 39.42
CA GLU A 13 -8.01 42.83 39.24
C GLU A 13 -9.01 41.69 39.05
N LYS A 14 -10.10 41.64 39.84
CA LYS A 14 -11.18 40.66 39.69
C LYS A 14 -11.89 40.78 38.33
N ILE A 15 -12.14 42.00 37.86
CA ILE A 15 -12.73 42.26 36.54
C ILE A 15 -11.77 41.81 35.42
N ALA A 16 -10.49 42.17 35.50
CA ALA A 16 -9.48 41.76 34.52
C ALA A 16 -9.33 40.24 34.46
N MET A 17 -9.34 39.58 35.62
CA MET A 17 -9.30 38.12 35.73
C MET A 17 -10.54 37.46 35.11
N PHE A 18 -11.74 38.02 35.33
CA PHE A 18 -12.98 37.53 34.70
C PHE A 18 -12.93 37.65 33.17
N PHE A 19 -12.55 38.81 32.63
CA PHE A 19 -12.40 38.98 31.19
C PHE A 19 -11.31 38.09 30.60
N GLY A 20 -10.19 37.92 31.31
CA GLY A 20 -9.15 36.97 30.95
C GLY A 20 -9.70 35.55 30.81
N LEU A 21 -10.48 35.08 31.78
CA LEU A 21 -11.08 33.76 31.77
C LEU A 21 -12.10 33.57 30.64
N VAL A 22 -12.93 34.59 30.38
CA VAL A 22 -13.87 34.59 29.25
C VAL A 22 -13.12 34.52 27.91
N ILE A 23 -12.07 35.32 27.74
CA ILE A 23 -11.22 35.28 26.54
C ILE A 23 -10.55 33.92 26.38
N THR A 24 -10.04 33.33 27.46
CA THR A 24 -9.48 31.97 27.43
C THR A 24 -10.51 30.95 26.98
N ILE A 25 -11.73 30.99 27.50
CA ILE A 25 -12.82 30.07 27.08
C ILE A 25 -13.16 30.28 25.59
N LEU A 26 -13.28 31.52 25.14
CA LEU A 26 -13.57 31.83 23.74
C LEU A 26 -12.47 31.34 22.79
N ILE A 27 -11.20 31.46 23.20
CA ILE A 27 -10.06 30.94 22.42
C ILE A 27 -10.07 29.41 22.40
N LEU A 28 -10.40 28.75 23.52
CA LEU A 28 -10.40 27.28 23.60
C LEU A 28 -11.60 26.63 22.90
N TYR A 29 -12.74 27.32 22.82
CA TYR A 29 -13.97 26.80 22.22
C TYR A 29 -13.80 26.22 20.80
N PRO A 30 -13.17 26.90 19.81
CA PRO A 30 -12.97 26.33 18.48
C PRO A 30 -12.07 25.09 18.48
N PHE A 31 -11.09 25.00 19.40
CA PHE A 31 -10.26 23.80 19.55
C PHE A 31 -11.06 22.64 20.12
N LEU A 32 -11.84 22.87 21.18
CA LEU A 32 -12.71 21.86 21.79
C LEU A 32 -13.75 21.33 20.80
N GLN A 33 -14.36 22.22 20.01
CA GLN A 33 -15.27 21.83 18.95
C GLN A 33 -14.56 20.94 17.92
N ARG A 34 -13.43 21.38 17.34
CA ARG A 34 -12.67 20.55 16.39
C ARG A 34 -12.26 19.20 16.96
N SER A 35 -11.78 19.16 18.20
CA SER A 35 -11.42 17.93 18.90
C SER A 35 -12.63 17.01 19.11
N TYR A 36 -13.79 17.56 19.50
CA TYR A 36 -15.02 16.80 19.62
C TYR A 36 -15.49 16.23 18.28
N TYR A 37 -15.46 17.04 17.22
CA TYR A 37 -15.78 16.58 15.86
C TYR A 37 -14.84 15.46 15.42
N ILE A 38 -13.53 15.64 15.55
CA ILE A 38 -12.57 14.58 15.22
C ILE A 38 -12.87 13.34 16.04
N SER A 39 -12.99 13.43 17.37
CA SER A 39 -13.24 12.26 18.22
C SER A 39 -14.55 11.54 17.90
N LYS A 40 -15.63 12.26 17.61
CA LYS A 40 -16.94 11.67 17.30
C LYS A 40 -16.95 10.93 15.97
N TYR A 41 -16.19 11.43 14.99
CA TYR A 41 -16.13 10.86 13.65
C TYR A 41 -14.86 10.04 13.39
N SER A 42 -13.96 9.93 14.38
CA SER A 42 -12.83 9.00 14.36
C SER A 42 -13.38 7.59 14.55
N GLY A 43 -13.55 6.85 13.46
CA GLY A 43 -13.83 5.42 13.53
C GLY A 43 -12.63 4.63 14.07
N THR A 44 -12.82 3.33 14.25
CA THR A 44 -11.70 2.42 14.47
C THR A 44 -10.80 2.40 13.24
N VAL A 45 -9.49 2.27 13.44
CA VAL A 45 -8.53 2.06 12.34
C VAL A 45 -8.87 0.78 11.55
N LEU A 46 -9.49 -0.18 12.22
CA LEU A 46 -9.97 -1.42 11.64
C LEU A 46 -11.40 -1.23 11.11
N THR A 47 -11.59 -1.35 9.80
CA THR A 47 -12.91 -1.35 9.16
C THR A 47 -13.61 -2.70 9.34
N ASP A 48 -14.91 -2.75 9.05
CA ASP A 48 -15.67 -4.01 9.05
C ASP A 48 -15.10 -5.02 8.04
N ASN A 49 -14.58 -4.56 6.89
CA ASN A 49 -13.94 -5.45 5.92
C ASN A 49 -12.68 -6.10 6.50
N TRP A 50 -11.83 -5.32 7.16
CA TRP A 50 -10.65 -5.85 7.85
C TRP A 50 -11.05 -6.80 8.98
N TRP A 51 -12.01 -6.43 9.82
CA TRP A 51 -12.51 -7.30 10.88
C TRP A 51 -13.00 -8.65 10.35
N ASN A 52 -13.83 -8.62 9.29
CA ASN A 52 -14.35 -9.81 8.65
C ASN A 52 -13.24 -10.64 7.97
N ALA A 53 -12.25 -9.99 7.35
CA ALA A 53 -11.12 -10.66 6.72
C ALA A 53 -10.26 -11.40 7.75
N LEU A 54 -9.93 -10.76 8.88
CA LEU A 54 -9.09 -11.36 9.92
C LEU A 54 -9.80 -12.53 10.64
N ASN A 55 -11.10 -12.40 10.93
CA ASN A 55 -11.87 -13.52 11.48
C ASN A 55 -11.99 -14.67 10.48
N TRP A 56 -12.20 -14.37 9.19
CA TRP A 56 -12.19 -15.41 8.16
C TRP A 56 -10.85 -16.16 8.12
N ILE A 57 -9.71 -15.45 8.19
CA ILE A 57 -8.38 -16.09 8.26
C ILE A 57 -8.29 -17.01 9.48
N ARG A 58 -8.74 -16.56 10.65
CA ARG A 58 -8.73 -17.35 11.89
C ARG A 58 -9.49 -18.67 11.74
N GLU A 59 -10.66 -18.61 11.11
CA GLU A 59 -11.59 -19.75 11.02
C GLU A 59 -11.25 -20.70 9.87
N ASN A 60 -10.57 -20.22 8.82
CA ASN A 60 -10.42 -20.95 7.55
C ASN A 60 -8.96 -21.30 7.19
N THR A 61 -7.99 -20.98 8.05
CA THR A 61 -6.57 -21.29 7.79
C THR A 61 -5.95 -22.05 8.96
N PRO A 62 -4.91 -22.88 8.77
CA PRO A 62 -4.16 -23.49 9.88
C PRO A 62 -3.51 -22.45 10.79
N GLU A 63 -3.42 -22.69 12.11
CA GLU A 63 -2.78 -21.77 13.07
C GLU A 63 -1.34 -21.40 12.71
N CYS A 64 -0.60 -22.33 12.13
CA CYS A 64 0.78 -22.12 11.71
C CYS A 64 0.91 -21.38 10.36
N ALA A 65 -0.20 -21.10 9.67
CA ALA A 65 -0.17 -20.46 8.36
C ALA A 65 0.35 -19.03 8.49
N VAL A 66 1.37 -18.69 7.70
CA VAL A 66 1.98 -17.36 7.75
C VAL A 66 1.19 -16.38 6.88
N ILE A 67 0.96 -15.17 7.38
CA ILE A 67 0.36 -14.09 6.61
C ILE A 67 1.46 -13.12 6.14
N ALA A 68 1.59 -13.00 4.82
CA ALA A 68 2.46 -12.04 4.16
C ALA A 68 1.66 -10.79 3.78
N THR A 69 2.10 -9.64 4.26
CA THR A 69 1.60 -8.32 3.88
C THR A 69 2.60 -7.29 4.41
N TYR A 70 2.39 -6.01 4.11
CA TYR A 70 3.19 -4.93 4.67
C TYR A 70 3.00 -4.84 6.19
N TRP A 71 3.81 -4.05 6.90
CA TRP A 71 3.89 -4.15 8.36
C TRP A 71 2.66 -3.63 9.11
N ASP A 72 1.92 -2.68 8.54
CA ASP A 72 0.87 -1.92 9.21
C ASP A 72 -0.20 -2.79 9.90
N PRO A 73 -0.82 -3.79 9.23
CA PRO A 73 -1.83 -4.65 9.87
C PRO A 73 -1.25 -5.74 10.77
N GLY A 74 0.08 -5.85 10.91
CA GLY A 74 0.74 -7.01 11.54
C GLY A 74 0.24 -7.34 12.95
N HIS A 75 0.03 -6.34 13.80
CA HIS A 75 -0.51 -6.55 15.15
C HIS A 75 -2.00 -6.95 15.16
N PHE A 76 -2.79 -6.45 14.21
CA PHE A 76 -4.19 -6.88 14.08
C PHE A 76 -4.26 -8.34 13.60
N ILE A 77 -3.38 -8.73 12.67
CA ILE A 77 -3.32 -10.12 12.19
C ILE A 77 -2.94 -11.06 13.32
N THR A 78 -1.89 -10.76 14.08
CA THR A 78 -1.47 -11.62 15.19
C THR A 78 -2.50 -11.65 16.33
N GLY A 79 -3.17 -10.54 16.62
CA GLY A 79 -4.14 -10.45 17.72
C GLY A 79 -5.55 -10.98 17.40
N ILE A 80 -6.03 -10.81 16.16
CA ILE A 80 -7.41 -11.17 15.76
C ILE A 80 -7.41 -12.48 14.96
N ALA A 81 -6.56 -12.58 13.94
CA ALA A 81 -6.50 -13.78 13.11
C ALA A 81 -5.70 -14.92 13.76
N GLU A 82 -4.91 -14.62 14.81
CA GLU A 82 -4.04 -15.57 15.51
C GLU A 82 -3.10 -16.31 14.55
N ARG A 83 -2.55 -15.57 13.57
CA ARG A 83 -1.59 -16.11 12.61
C ARG A 83 -0.25 -15.40 12.70
N PRO A 84 0.87 -16.14 12.54
CA PRO A 84 2.19 -15.54 12.41
C PRO A 84 2.27 -14.65 11.16
N VAL A 85 3.00 -13.55 11.26
CA VAL A 85 3.24 -12.62 10.15
C VAL A 85 4.73 -12.62 9.77
N VAL A 86 5.02 -12.23 8.53
CA VAL A 86 6.41 -12.04 8.09
C VAL A 86 7.10 -10.97 8.94
N PHE A 87 6.41 -9.84 9.17
CA PHE A 87 6.84 -8.76 10.05
C PHE A 87 5.67 -7.83 10.40
N ASP A 88 5.85 -6.98 11.40
CA ASP A 88 4.88 -6.03 11.96
C ASP A 88 5.57 -4.72 12.41
N GLY A 89 4.80 -3.82 13.02
CA GLY A 89 5.30 -2.53 13.53
C GLY A 89 6.45 -2.65 14.54
N ALA A 90 6.47 -3.69 15.37
CA ALA A 90 7.55 -3.94 16.33
C ALA A 90 8.81 -4.55 15.68
N SER A 91 8.69 -5.07 14.46
CA SER A 91 9.76 -5.80 13.76
C SER A 91 10.16 -5.18 12.41
N GLN A 92 9.87 -3.89 12.19
CA GLN A 92 10.24 -3.15 10.96
C GLN A 92 11.76 -3.18 10.68
N ASN A 93 12.59 -3.08 11.72
CA ASN A 93 14.05 -3.16 11.63
C ASN A 93 14.59 -4.59 11.77
N SER A 94 13.72 -5.60 11.81
CA SER A 94 14.14 -6.98 11.97
C SER A 94 14.83 -7.50 10.72
N LEU A 95 15.82 -8.35 10.95
CA LEU A 95 16.59 -9.00 9.92
C LEU A 95 16.16 -10.46 9.79
N ARG A 96 16.33 -11.03 8.60
CA ARG A 96 16.18 -12.45 8.33
C ARG A 96 17.53 -13.00 7.86
N THR A 97 18.10 -13.91 8.63
CA THR A 97 19.31 -14.64 8.25
C THR A 97 18.96 -16.07 7.85
N ILE A 98 19.54 -16.52 6.73
CA ILE A 98 19.60 -17.93 6.35
C ILE A 98 21.06 -18.36 6.29
N THR A 99 21.32 -19.65 6.53
CA THR A 99 22.65 -20.24 6.39
C THR A 99 22.66 -21.17 5.19
N LEU A 100 23.62 -20.97 4.29
CA LEU A 100 23.84 -21.81 3.12
C LEU A 100 25.17 -22.56 3.29
N GLU A 101 25.19 -23.85 2.98
CA GLU A 101 26.40 -24.66 2.95
C GLU A 101 27.10 -24.51 1.59
N GLY A 102 28.43 -24.41 1.61
CA GLY A 102 29.29 -24.34 0.42
C GLY A 102 29.89 -22.95 0.15
N ASN A 103 30.83 -22.92 -0.79
CA ASN A 103 31.47 -21.69 -1.25
C ASN A 103 30.66 -21.05 -2.39
N ILE A 104 29.48 -20.54 -2.05
CA ILE A 104 28.51 -20.02 -3.02
C ILE A 104 28.88 -18.58 -3.43
N SER A 105 28.83 -18.25 -4.71
CA SER A 105 29.08 -16.89 -5.22
C SER A 105 27.95 -15.91 -4.85
N ARG A 106 28.19 -14.59 -5.02
CA ARG A 106 27.16 -13.57 -4.75
C ARG A 106 25.95 -13.71 -5.68
N GLU A 107 26.18 -14.01 -6.96
CA GLU A 107 25.12 -14.17 -7.97
C GLU A 107 24.24 -15.39 -7.68
N GLU A 108 24.85 -16.49 -7.25
CA GLU A 108 24.10 -17.68 -6.82
C GLU A 108 23.28 -17.39 -5.56
N ILE A 109 23.83 -16.66 -4.58
CA ILE A 109 23.09 -16.23 -3.38
C ILE A 109 21.88 -15.39 -3.76
N GLU A 110 22.05 -14.42 -4.66
CA GLU A 110 20.97 -13.56 -5.15
C GLU A 110 19.85 -14.39 -5.80
N LYS A 111 20.21 -15.37 -6.62
CA LYS A 111 19.24 -16.31 -7.23
C LYS A 111 18.50 -17.17 -6.20
N ILE A 112 19.12 -17.48 -5.06
CA ILE A 112 18.52 -18.24 -3.95
C ILE A 112 17.58 -17.37 -3.12
N VAL A 113 18.01 -16.17 -2.71
CA VAL A 113 17.23 -15.32 -1.79
C VAL A 113 16.21 -14.43 -2.48
N GLY A 114 16.38 -14.21 -3.79
CA GLY A 114 15.49 -13.38 -4.61
C GLY A 114 15.68 -11.88 -4.42
N ILE A 115 16.74 -11.41 -3.75
CA ILE A 115 17.01 -9.99 -3.52
C ILE A 115 18.49 -9.69 -3.77
N SER A 116 18.80 -8.49 -4.27
CA SER A 116 20.18 -8.04 -4.53
C SER A 116 20.84 -7.38 -3.30
N ASN A 117 20.04 -6.83 -2.38
CA ASN A 117 20.48 -6.09 -1.20
C ASN A 117 20.57 -6.96 0.06
N PHE A 118 21.63 -7.76 0.15
CA PHE A 118 21.90 -8.62 1.32
C PHE A 118 23.32 -8.45 1.86
N ARG A 119 23.48 -8.78 3.15
CA ARG A 119 24.78 -8.88 3.84
C ARG A 119 25.21 -10.34 3.88
N ILE A 120 26.50 -10.61 3.67
CA ILE A 120 27.07 -11.94 3.76
C ILE A 120 28.09 -12.03 4.89
N ARG A 121 28.13 -13.16 5.59
CA ARG A 121 29.21 -13.55 6.49
C ARG A 121 29.60 -14.99 6.21
N ARG A 122 30.84 -15.20 5.74
CA ARG A 122 31.40 -16.54 5.49
C ARG A 122 32.09 -17.07 6.72
N PHE A 123 31.98 -18.36 6.97
CA PHE A 123 32.67 -19.04 8.05
C PHE A 123 32.88 -20.51 7.74
N GLU A 124 33.82 -21.14 8.43
CA GLU A 124 34.08 -22.57 8.36
C GLU A 124 33.64 -23.21 9.68
N LYS A 125 33.01 -24.39 9.59
CA LYS A 125 32.64 -25.20 10.75
C LYS A 125 32.73 -26.67 10.36
N ASP A 126 33.43 -27.48 11.17
CA ASP A 126 33.59 -28.93 10.94
C ASP A 126 34.15 -29.27 9.54
N GLY A 127 35.11 -28.47 9.05
CA GLY A 127 35.73 -28.65 7.72
C GLY A 127 34.81 -28.31 6.54
N LYS A 128 33.63 -27.73 6.80
CA LYS A 128 32.66 -27.28 5.79
C LYS A 128 32.58 -25.77 5.76
N TYR A 129 32.42 -25.22 4.56
CA TYR A 129 32.21 -23.79 4.35
C TYR A 129 30.72 -23.44 4.44
N TYR A 130 30.42 -22.29 5.04
CA TYR A 130 29.07 -21.77 5.15
C TYR A 130 29.01 -20.28 4.86
N VAL A 131 27.83 -19.82 4.44
CA VAL A 131 27.52 -18.42 4.22
C VAL A 131 26.22 -18.07 4.94
N ASN A 132 26.31 -17.16 5.91
CA ASN A 132 25.14 -16.49 6.45
C ASN A 132 24.75 -15.34 5.52
N VAL A 133 23.52 -15.36 5.04
CA VAL A 133 22.93 -14.33 4.19
C VAL A 133 21.83 -13.63 4.98
N THR A 134 21.96 -12.33 5.16
CA THR A 134 21.05 -11.53 5.98
C THR A 134 20.36 -10.45 5.14
N THR A 135 19.03 -10.46 5.16
CA THR A 135 18.14 -9.47 4.50
C THR A 135 17.34 -8.70 5.55
N ALA A 136 16.79 -7.55 5.18
CA ALA A 136 15.82 -6.82 6.02
C ALA A 136 14.40 -7.23 5.63
N ARG A 137 13.54 -7.57 6.61
CA ARG A 137 12.19 -8.08 6.31
C ARG A 137 11.32 -7.07 5.57
N ILE A 138 11.51 -5.78 5.86
CA ILE A 138 10.83 -4.71 5.14
C ILE A 138 11.21 -4.68 3.65
N GLN A 139 12.48 -4.92 3.31
CA GLN A 139 12.93 -4.99 1.92
C GLN A 139 12.38 -6.26 1.26
N ASP A 140 12.39 -7.38 1.96
CA ASP A 140 11.85 -8.64 1.45
C ASP A 140 10.39 -8.47 1.00
N ILE A 141 9.50 -8.00 1.88
CA ILE A 141 8.09 -7.81 1.52
C ILE A 141 7.91 -6.68 0.50
N ALA A 142 8.62 -5.57 0.65
CA ALA A 142 8.61 -4.49 -0.34
C ALA A 142 8.96 -5.00 -1.76
N THR A 143 9.96 -5.88 -1.88
CA THR A 143 10.34 -6.49 -3.15
C THR A 143 9.28 -7.45 -3.66
N THR A 144 8.61 -8.21 -2.80
CA THR A 144 7.46 -9.03 -3.24
C THR A 144 6.32 -8.17 -3.79
N LEU A 145 6.06 -6.99 -3.24
CA LEU A 145 5.01 -6.09 -3.74
C LEU A 145 5.38 -5.50 -5.12
N LEU A 146 6.64 -5.12 -5.30
CA LEU A 146 7.11 -4.43 -6.51
C LEU A 146 7.41 -5.37 -7.69
N THR A 147 7.88 -6.58 -7.45
CA THR A 147 8.36 -7.46 -8.53
C THR A 147 7.25 -7.88 -9.50
N SER A 148 7.59 -7.99 -10.79
CA SER A 148 6.76 -8.64 -11.80
C SER A 148 7.04 -10.15 -11.92
N ASP A 149 8.11 -10.65 -11.30
CA ASP A 149 8.51 -12.06 -11.33
C ASP A 149 7.95 -12.80 -10.10
N GLU A 150 6.97 -13.68 -10.32
CA GLU A 150 6.38 -14.51 -9.27
C GLU A 150 7.41 -15.44 -8.62
N GLU A 151 8.41 -15.93 -9.37
CA GLU A 151 9.44 -16.81 -8.82
C GLU A 151 10.36 -16.06 -7.87
N GLN A 152 10.64 -14.78 -8.14
CA GLN A 152 11.35 -13.91 -7.20
C GLN A 152 10.57 -13.78 -5.88
N ALA A 153 9.26 -13.52 -5.96
CA ALA A 153 8.42 -13.42 -4.77
C ALA A 153 8.38 -14.74 -3.99
N ILE A 154 8.23 -15.88 -4.68
CA ILE A 154 8.22 -17.21 -4.07
C ILE A 154 9.54 -17.52 -3.34
N LYS A 155 10.71 -17.23 -3.94
CA LYS A 155 12.02 -17.39 -3.30
C LYS A 155 12.13 -16.59 -2.00
N ILE A 156 11.62 -15.36 -1.98
CA ILE A 156 11.61 -14.52 -0.79
C ILE A 156 10.70 -15.12 0.28
N LEU A 157 9.45 -15.44 -0.08
CA LEU A 157 8.40 -15.90 0.83
C LEU A 157 8.69 -17.28 1.42
N LYS A 158 9.32 -18.21 0.67
CA LYS A 158 9.71 -19.54 1.15
C LYS A 158 10.56 -19.47 2.44
N ARG A 159 11.37 -18.41 2.61
CA ARG A 159 12.23 -18.22 3.79
C ARG A 159 11.46 -17.92 5.09
N TYR A 160 10.17 -17.62 5.00
CA TYR A 160 9.32 -17.29 6.14
C TYR A 160 8.35 -18.41 6.51
N LEU A 161 8.33 -19.51 5.76
CA LEU A 161 7.51 -20.67 6.08
C LEU A 161 7.88 -21.26 7.43
N ILE A 162 6.86 -21.67 8.18
CA ILE A 162 7.02 -22.41 9.42
C ILE A 162 7.19 -23.89 9.08
N PRO A 163 8.25 -24.55 9.58
CA PRO A 163 8.44 -25.99 9.41
C PRO A 163 7.21 -26.78 9.86
N ASN A 164 6.90 -27.88 9.16
CA ASN A 164 5.76 -28.76 9.44
C ASN A 164 4.37 -28.12 9.28
N CYS A 165 4.26 -26.96 8.60
CA CYS A 165 2.97 -26.31 8.30
C CYS A 165 2.48 -26.52 6.86
N ASN A 166 2.90 -27.62 6.21
CA ASN A 166 2.53 -27.92 4.81
C ASN A 166 2.76 -26.74 3.84
N ASN A 167 3.81 -25.96 4.06
CA ASN A 167 4.13 -24.74 3.31
C ASN A 167 2.95 -23.74 3.20
N THR A 168 2.12 -23.62 4.23
CA THR A 168 0.92 -22.78 4.15
C THR A 168 1.24 -21.30 4.38
N MET A 169 0.97 -20.47 3.37
CA MET A 169 1.04 -19.01 3.47
C MET A 169 -0.11 -18.36 2.71
N TYR A 170 -0.62 -17.25 3.25
CA TYR A 170 -1.55 -16.36 2.58
C TYR A 170 -0.94 -14.97 2.43
N TYR A 171 -1.29 -14.27 1.36
CA TYR A 171 -0.84 -12.93 1.05
C TYR A 171 -2.04 -11.97 1.06
N ILE A 172 -1.96 -10.88 1.83
CA ILE A 172 -3.00 -9.84 1.84
C ILE A 172 -2.55 -8.66 0.98
N ALA A 173 -3.35 -8.35 -0.04
CA ALA A 173 -3.27 -7.11 -0.81
C ALA A 173 -4.44 -6.20 -0.38
N SER A 174 -4.12 -5.06 0.22
CA SER A 174 -5.09 -4.12 0.75
C SER A 174 -5.03 -2.74 0.08
N GLU A 175 -6.14 -2.01 0.14
CA GLU A 175 -6.29 -0.70 -0.51
C GLU A 175 -5.27 0.34 -0.02
N ASP A 176 -4.96 0.35 1.29
CA ASP A 176 -4.04 1.30 1.88
C ASP A 176 -2.63 1.24 1.27
N LEU A 177 -2.25 0.11 0.66
CA LEU A 177 -0.98 -0.07 -0.02
C LEU A 177 -0.85 0.77 -1.30
N LEU A 178 -1.96 1.20 -1.91
CA LEU A 178 -1.95 2.14 -3.05
C LEU A 178 -1.26 3.45 -2.63
N TRP A 179 -1.75 4.04 -1.54
CA TRP A 179 -1.27 5.32 -1.00
C TRP A 179 0.04 5.20 -0.22
N LYS A 180 0.49 3.97 0.05
CA LYS A 180 1.77 3.67 0.69
C LYS A 180 2.84 3.24 -0.31
N SER A 181 2.56 3.26 -1.61
CA SER A 181 3.49 2.78 -2.63
C SER A 181 4.83 3.46 -2.63
N GLN A 182 4.85 4.76 -2.36
CA GLN A 182 6.10 5.50 -2.23
C GLN A 182 7.04 4.91 -1.16
N TRP A 183 6.54 4.20 -0.15
CA TRP A 183 7.36 3.62 0.89
C TRP A 183 7.83 2.22 0.53
N TRP A 184 6.93 1.33 0.14
CA TRP A 184 7.36 -0.02 -0.21
C TRP A 184 8.20 -0.03 -1.50
N THR A 185 7.97 0.85 -2.47
CA THR A 185 8.88 0.96 -3.62
C THR A 185 10.25 1.47 -3.20
N TYR A 186 10.27 2.45 -2.30
CA TYR A 186 11.50 3.04 -1.78
C TYR A 186 12.34 2.01 -1.05
N PHE A 187 11.73 1.19 -0.18
CA PHE A 187 12.46 0.14 0.53
C PHE A 187 12.89 -0.98 -0.39
N SER A 188 12.07 -1.36 -1.38
CA SER A 188 12.46 -2.39 -2.37
C SER A 188 13.68 -1.97 -3.19
N THR A 189 13.79 -0.68 -3.50
CA THR A 189 14.86 -0.12 -4.35
C THR A 189 15.97 0.57 -3.55
N TRP A 190 15.94 0.45 -2.21
CA TRP A 190 16.92 1.10 -1.34
C TRP A 190 18.32 0.53 -1.57
N ASP A 191 19.25 1.38 -2.00
CA ASP A 191 20.66 1.03 -2.13
C ASP A 191 21.46 1.51 -0.90
N PRO A 192 22.11 0.61 -0.16
CA PRO A 192 22.91 0.97 1.01
C PRO A 192 24.14 1.84 0.69
N LYS A 193 24.64 1.84 -0.56
CA LYS A 193 25.78 2.68 -0.98
C LYS A 193 25.35 4.13 -1.17
N THR A 194 24.30 4.36 -1.96
CA THR A 194 23.78 5.70 -2.23
C THR A 194 22.85 6.24 -1.13
N LYS A 195 22.35 5.37 -0.24
CA LYS A 195 21.38 5.67 0.81
C LYS A 195 20.10 6.29 0.25
N LYS A 196 19.65 5.79 -0.91
CA LYS A 196 18.45 6.25 -1.60
C LYS A 196 17.67 5.06 -2.13
N GLY A 197 16.35 5.22 -2.14
CA GLY A 197 15.41 4.40 -2.89
C GLY A 197 14.56 5.28 -3.79
N THR A 198 13.88 4.65 -4.74
CA THR A 198 13.00 5.31 -5.70
C THR A 198 11.54 5.18 -5.26
N LYS A 199 10.83 6.31 -5.30
CA LYS A 199 9.40 6.39 -4.95
C LYS A 199 8.57 6.30 -6.22
N TYR A 200 7.66 5.34 -6.27
CA TYR A 200 6.62 5.26 -7.30
C TYR A 200 5.25 5.37 -6.65
N PHE A 201 4.28 5.88 -7.40
CA PHE A 201 2.98 6.31 -6.88
C PHE A 201 1.85 5.64 -7.64
N TYR A 202 0.83 5.20 -6.91
CA TYR A 202 -0.53 5.13 -7.42
C TYR A 202 -1.24 6.44 -7.07
N ILE A 203 -1.77 7.12 -8.07
CA ILE A 203 -2.49 8.38 -7.95
C ILE A 203 -3.92 8.11 -8.38
N PRO A 204 -4.80 7.73 -7.43
CA PRO A 204 -6.19 7.53 -7.72
C PRO A 204 -6.94 8.86 -7.79
N ALA A 205 -7.94 8.92 -8.66
CA ALA A 205 -8.86 10.04 -8.83
C ALA A 205 -10.29 9.51 -8.87
N GLN A 206 -11.16 10.16 -8.09
CA GLN A 206 -12.55 9.76 -7.94
C GLN A 206 -13.39 10.31 -9.09
N TYR A 207 -14.42 9.56 -9.47
CA TYR A 207 -15.41 10.01 -10.43
C TYR A 207 -16.11 11.30 -9.95
N ALA A 208 -16.12 12.33 -10.79
CA ALA A 208 -16.77 13.60 -10.50
C ALA A 208 -18.03 13.88 -11.33
N GLY A 209 -18.21 13.18 -12.45
CA GLY A 209 -19.35 13.38 -13.32
C GLY A 209 -19.10 12.89 -14.75
N LYS A 210 -20.17 12.90 -15.55
CA LYS A 210 -20.12 12.54 -16.97
C LYS A 210 -20.76 13.59 -17.86
N LYS A 211 -20.31 13.65 -19.11
CA LYS A 211 -20.91 14.46 -20.19
C LYS A 211 -21.13 13.58 -21.41
N SER A 212 -22.29 13.69 -22.04
CA SER A 212 -22.55 13.02 -23.31
C SER A 212 -22.39 14.02 -24.45
N LEU A 213 -21.64 13.64 -25.48
CA LEU A 213 -21.44 14.43 -26.69
C LEU A 213 -21.46 13.50 -27.90
N GLY A 214 -22.47 13.65 -28.76
CA GLY A 214 -22.71 12.70 -29.85
C GLY A 214 -23.02 11.30 -29.31
N ASN A 215 -22.35 10.28 -29.87
CA ASN A 215 -22.48 8.88 -29.44
C ASN A 215 -21.52 8.50 -28.30
N SER A 216 -20.64 9.42 -27.87
CA SER A 216 -19.64 9.13 -26.83
C SER A 216 -20.07 9.68 -25.45
N THR A 217 -19.75 8.93 -24.41
CA THR A 217 -19.88 9.37 -23.01
C THR A 217 -18.51 9.62 -22.41
N TYR A 218 -18.30 10.82 -21.87
CA TYR A 218 -17.05 11.23 -21.24
C TYR A 218 -17.19 11.22 -19.72
N TYR A 219 -16.35 10.45 -19.04
CA TYR A 219 -16.27 10.39 -17.58
C TYR A 219 -15.09 11.22 -17.09
N LEU A 220 -15.30 12.00 -16.03
CA LEU A 220 -14.34 13.00 -15.53
C LEU A 220 -13.81 12.61 -14.16
N TYR A 221 -12.48 12.62 -14.02
CA TYR A 221 -11.77 12.28 -12.78
C TYR A 221 -10.71 13.37 -12.48
N PRO A 222 -11.06 14.41 -11.71
CA PRO A 222 -10.17 15.53 -11.44
C PRO A 222 -9.00 15.12 -10.53
N ILE A 223 -7.78 15.52 -10.88
CA ILE A 223 -6.59 15.36 -10.03
C ILE A 223 -6.13 16.69 -9.42
N SER A 224 -6.41 17.80 -10.09
CA SER A 224 -6.14 19.15 -9.60
C SER A 224 -7.21 20.12 -10.11
N ARG A 225 -7.05 21.41 -9.82
CA ARG A 225 -7.98 22.45 -10.34
C ARG A 225 -7.92 22.62 -11.85
N ILE A 226 -6.83 22.16 -12.49
CA ILE A 226 -6.55 22.39 -13.91
C ILE A 226 -6.29 21.11 -14.69
N GLU A 227 -6.26 19.95 -14.01
CA GLU A 227 -5.95 18.66 -14.61
C GLU A 227 -7.04 17.64 -14.27
N VAL A 228 -7.54 16.97 -15.30
CA VAL A 228 -8.64 16.00 -15.20
C VAL A 228 -8.31 14.83 -16.11
N PHE A 229 -8.33 13.61 -15.58
CA PHE A 229 -8.37 12.42 -16.42
C PHE A 229 -9.76 12.30 -17.04
N VAL A 230 -9.80 12.07 -18.34
CA VAL A 230 -11.03 11.90 -19.11
C VAL A 230 -11.02 10.51 -19.72
N ILE A 231 -12.08 9.75 -19.46
CA ILE A 231 -12.35 8.49 -20.15
C ILE A 231 -13.44 8.74 -21.17
N GLU A 232 -13.14 8.49 -22.43
CA GLU A 232 -14.11 8.49 -23.52
C GLU A 232 -14.62 7.06 -23.72
N GLU A 233 -15.90 6.83 -23.47
CA GLU A 233 -16.59 5.58 -23.77
C GLU A 233 -17.35 5.73 -25.10
N GLY A 234 -16.82 5.11 -26.15
CA GLY A 234 -17.50 4.92 -27.43
C GLY A 234 -18.30 3.61 -27.46
N GLU A 235 -18.80 3.24 -28.64
CA GLU A 235 -19.63 2.02 -28.82
C GLU A 235 -18.79 0.73 -28.60
N GLU A 236 -17.59 0.66 -29.18
CA GLU A 236 -16.77 -0.56 -29.16
C GLU A 236 -15.60 -0.52 -28.16
N GLU A 237 -15.06 0.65 -27.86
CA GLU A 237 -13.87 0.78 -27.02
C GLU A 237 -13.92 2.02 -26.13
N MET A 238 -13.10 1.98 -25.10
CA MET A 238 -12.78 3.17 -24.31
C MET A 238 -11.42 3.73 -24.69
N ASP A 239 -11.27 5.03 -24.54
CA ASP A 239 -10.02 5.75 -24.66
C ASP A 239 -9.81 6.65 -23.43
N ALA A 240 -8.56 7.05 -23.17
CA ALA A 240 -8.20 7.81 -21.99
C ALA A 240 -7.13 8.85 -22.28
N PHE A 241 -7.30 10.04 -21.71
CA PHE A 241 -6.33 11.12 -21.81
C PHE A 241 -6.37 12.01 -20.59
N LEU A 242 -5.29 12.77 -20.37
CA LEU A 242 -5.28 13.86 -19.39
C LEU A 242 -5.64 15.16 -20.10
N GLN A 243 -6.69 15.83 -19.64
CA GLN A 243 -6.98 17.21 -20.00
C GLN A 243 -6.26 18.13 -19.01
N ALA A 244 -5.28 18.89 -19.47
CA ALA A 244 -4.56 19.90 -18.68
C ALA A 244 -4.83 21.28 -19.28
N GLN A 245 -5.66 22.09 -18.61
CA GLN A 245 -6.18 23.35 -19.16
C GLN A 245 -6.85 23.12 -20.53
N ASN A 246 -6.31 23.69 -21.62
CA ASN A 246 -6.81 23.54 -22.99
C ASN A 246 -6.05 22.48 -23.81
N GLU A 247 -5.10 21.77 -23.20
CA GLU A 247 -4.29 20.76 -23.88
C GLU A 247 -4.74 19.35 -23.49
N LYS A 248 -4.94 18.51 -24.52
CA LYS A 248 -5.12 17.07 -24.36
C LYS A 248 -3.74 16.41 -24.41
N LYS A 249 -3.43 15.61 -23.40
CA LYS A 249 -2.18 14.82 -23.31
C LYS A 249 -2.53 13.34 -23.28
N THR A 250 -1.90 12.58 -24.16
CA THR A 250 -2.07 11.13 -24.25
C THR A 250 -1.21 10.42 -23.20
N ILE A 251 -1.71 9.28 -22.72
CA ILE A 251 -1.10 8.49 -21.65
C ILE A 251 -0.58 7.21 -22.29
N ARG A 252 0.66 6.82 -21.96
CA ARG A 252 1.33 5.66 -22.60
C ARG A 252 0.47 4.40 -22.64
N LYS A 253 -0.20 4.07 -21.53
CA LYS A 253 -1.02 2.86 -21.44
C LYS A 253 -2.33 3.10 -20.69
N PHE A 254 -3.39 2.47 -21.16
CA PHE A 254 -4.71 2.47 -20.53
C PHE A 254 -5.21 1.03 -20.33
N ILE A 255 -5.62 0.71 -19.11
CA ILE A 255 -6.15 -0.60 -18.71
C ILE A 255 -7.58 -0.40 -18.18
N TYR A 256 -8.52 -1.16 -18.71
CA TYR A 256 -9.92 -1.12 -18.29
C TYR A 256 -10.58 -2.49 -18.45
N PHE A 257 -11.80 -2.63 -17.92
CA PHE A 257 -12.60 -3.83 -18.08
C PHE A 257 -13.75 -3.60 -19.04
N LYS A 258 -13.94 -4.54 -19.97
CA LYS A 258 -15.14 -4.63 -20.82
C LYS A 258 -15.63 -6.07 -20.83
N ASP A 259 -16.90 -6.29 -20.50
CA ASP A 259 -17.51 -7.62 -20.40
C ASP A 259 -16.72 -8.59 -19.49
N ASN A 260 -16.24 -8.08 -18.34
CA ASN A 260 -15.35 -8.77 -17.39
C ASN A 260 -13.99 -9.21 -17.95
N LEU A 261 -13.63 -8.80 -19.17
CA LEU A 261 -12.31 -9.03 -19.75
C LEU A 261 -11.43 -7.78 -19.59
N ILE A 262 -10.17 -8.01 -19.27
CA ILE A 262 -9.15 -6.96 -19.21
C ILE A 262 -8.84 -6.53 -20.65
N LYS A 263 -8.91 -5.23 -20.90
CA LYS A 263 -8.51 -4.59 -22.14
C LYS A 263 -7.34 -3.65 -21.86
N GLU A 264 -6.37 -3.68 -22.76
CA GLU A 264 -5.18 -2.84 -22.67
C GLU A 264 -4.99 -2.10 -23.98
N LYS A 265 -4.73 -0.80 -23.89
CA LYS A 265 -4.34 0.06 -25.01
C LYS A 265 -2.99 0.68 -24.71
N SER A 266 -2.08 0.60 -25.67
CA SER A 266 -0.77 1.23 -25.60
C SER A 266 -0.63 2.21 -26.76
N TYR A 267 -0.03 3.36 -26.48
CA TYR A 267 0.15 4.44 -27.44
C TYR A 267 1.65 4.64 -27.68
N GLU A 268 2.08 4.68 -28.94
CA GLU A 268 3.51 4.86 -29.30
C GLU A 268 3.97 6.31 -29.10
N ASN A 269 3.12 7.28 -29.46
CA ASN A 269 3.35 8.70 -29.23
C ASN A 269 2.56 9.13 -27.99
N TYR A 270 3.26 9.37 -26.89
CA TYR A 270 2.65 9.76 -25.62
C TYR A 270 3.40 10.90 -24.93
N GLU A 271 2.66 11.76 -24.22
CA GLU A 271 3.23 12.85 -23.42
C GLU A 271 3.37 12.48 -21.94
N ILE A 272 2.60 11.50 -21.47
CA ILE A 272 2.61 11.05 -20.06
C ILE A 272 3.09 9.60 -19.98
N ASP A 273 4.30 9.42 -19.44
CA ASP A 273 4.91 8.10 -19.24
C ASP A 273 4.35 7.41 -17.99
N GLY A 274 3.24 6.68 -18.17
CA GLY A 274 2.60 5.91 -17.11
C GLY A 274 1.41 5.11 -17.59
N THR A 275 0.75 4.44 -16.66
CA THR A 275 -0.43 3.61 -16.94
C THR A 275 -1.62 4.18 -16.21
N LEU A 276 -2.73 4.38 -16.92
CA LEU A 276 -4.02 4.68 -16.32
C LEU A 276 -4.84 3.40 -16.22
N PHE A 277 -5.35 3.11 -15.04
CA PHE A 277 -6.28 2.02 -14.77
C PHE A 277 -7.67 2.58 -14.49
N LEU A 278 -8.72 2.00 -15.06
CA LEU A 278 -10.12 2.30 -14.74
C LEU A 278 -10.76 1.12 -14.02
N SER A 279 -11.39 1.38 -12.87
CA SER A 279 -12.11 0.34 -12.13
C SER A 279 -13.34 -0.15 -12.92
N PRO A 280 -13.76 -1.43 -12.74
CA PRO A 280 -14.91 -1.99 -13.45
C PRO A 280 -16.22 -1.22 -13.26
N ASP A 281 -16.43 -0.66 -12.07
CA ASP A 281 -17.59 0.15 -11.70
C ASP A 281 -17.47 1.63 -12.13
N LYS A 282 -16.34 2.01 -12.75
CA LYS A 282 -16.00 3.37 -13.18
C LYS A 282 -16.01 4.41 -12.05
N SER A 283 -15.93 3.98 -10.80
CA SER A 283 -15.91 4.89 -9.65
C SER A 283 -14.55 5.58 -9.48
N ILE A 284 -13.47 4.93 -9.91
CA ILE A 284 -12.11 5.41 -9.70
C ILE A 284 -11.23 5.13 -10.92
N VAL A 285 -10.35 6.09 -11.23
CA VAL A 285 -9.18 5.84 -12.07
C VAL A 285 -7.93 5.88 -11.23
N ILE A 286 -6.90 5.13 -11.61
CA ILE A 286 -5.62 5.10 -10.91
C ILE A 286 -4.51 5.28 -11.92
N PHE A 287 -3.82 6.41 -11.86
CA PHE A 287 -2.59 6.61 -12.61
C PHE A 287 -1.41 6.00 -11.84
N MET A 288 -0.53 5.28 -12.51
CA MET A 288 0.65 4.67 -11.90
C MET A 288 1.89 4.81 -12.77
N ASN A 289 3.06 4.90 -12.13
CA ASN A 289 4.34 4.81 -12.83
C ASN A 289 4.46 3.47 -13.58
N LYS A 290 5.16 3.44 -14.72
CA LYS A 290 5.30 2.23 -15.56
C LYS A 290 5.91 1.04 -14.81
N GLU A 291 6.77 1.31 -13.83
CA GLU A 291 7.44 0.29 -13.00
C GLU A 291 6.45 -0.46 -12.09
N LEU A 292 5.28 0.12 -11.83
CA LEU A 292 4.22 -0.47 -11.03
C LEU A 292 3.24 -1.32 -11.84
N GLU A 293 3.18 -1.11 -13.16
CA GLU A 293 2.18 -1.69 -14.07
C GLU A 293 2.04 -3.20 -13.90
N ASN A 294 3.18 -3.92 -13.89
CA ASN A 294 3.20 -5.37 -13.83
C ASN A 294 3.62 -5.91 -12.45
N SER A 295 3.69 -5.03 -11.45
CA SER A 295 4.03 -5.42 -10.08
C SER A 295 3.03 -6.46 -9.55
N LEU A 296 3.50 -7.35 -8.67
CA LEU A 296 2.65 -8.35 -8.05
C LEU A 296 1.49 -7.69 -7.30
N PHE A 297 1.72 -6.55 -6.65
CA PHE A 297 0.65 -5.78 -6.02
C PHE A 297 -0.41 -5.32 -7.03
N THR A 298 -0.05 -4.75 -8.18
CA THR A 298 -1.03 -4.38 -9.22
C THR A 298 -1.84 -5.59 -9.69
N ARG A 299 -1.16 -6.70 -10.00
CA ARG A 299 -1.83 -7.91 -10.49
C ARG A 299 -2.77 -8.50 -9.43
N MET A 300 -2.37 -8.56 -8.17
CA MET A 300 -3.23 -9.03 -7.07
C MET A 300 -4.39 -8.06 -6.81
N PHE A 301 -4.09 -6.78 -6.60
CA PHE A 301 -5.07 -5.82 -6.10
C PHE A 301 -5.95 -5.22 -7.19
N LEU A 302 -5.40 -4.72 -8.29
CA LEU A 302 -6.18 -4.05 -9.34
C LEU A 302 -6.77 -5.04 -10.34
N LEU A 303 -6.05 -6.13 -10.62
CA LEU A 303 -6.45 -7.13 -11.63
C LEU A 303 -7.03 -8.43 -11.05
N ASN A 304 -7.34 -8.46 -9.75
CA ASN A 304 -7.93 -9.62 -9.05
C ASN A 304 -7.14 -10.93 -9.22
N GLY A 305 -5.82 -10.84 -9.36
CA GLY A 305 -4.94 -11.98 -9.59
C GLY A 305 -4.92 -12.52 -11.02
N ALA A 306 -5.46 -11.78 -11.99
CA ALA A 306 -5.44 -12.21 -13.39
C ALA A 306 -4.01 -12.53 -13.85
N GLY A 307 -3.84 -13.73 -14.40
CA GLY A 307 -2.56 -14.23 -14.91
C GLY A 307 -1.58 -14.74 -13.85
N LEU A 308 -1.89 -14.64 -12.56
CA LEU A 308 -1.05 -15.20 -11.50
C LEU A 308 -1.17 -16.73 -11.45
N LYS A 309 -0.03 -17.40 -11.27
CA LYS A 309 0.05 -18.88 -11.16
C LYS A 309 0.46 -19.31 -9.75
N ARG A 310 1.21 -18.47 -9.05
CA ARG A 310 1.74 -18.72 -7.71
C ARG A 310 0.91 -18.09 -6.59
N PHE A 311 -0.10 -17.29 -6.95
CA PHE A 311 -0.96 -16.57 -6.02
C PHE A 311 -2.41 -16.78 -6.41
N GLU A 312 -3.06 -17.73 -5.74
CA GLU A 312 -4.46 -18.08 -5.99
C GLU A 312 -5.37 -17.09 -5.26
N PHE A 313 -6.27 -16.43 -5.99
CA PHE A 313 -7.27 -15.54 -5.38
C PHE A 313 -8.27 -16.36 -4.55
N ILE A 314 -8.44 -15.99 -3.28
CA ILE A 314 -9.32 -16.71 -2.34
C ILE A 314 -10.58 -15.93 -2.04
N ARG A 315 -10.44 -14.66 -1.65
CA ARG A 315 -11.58 -13.85 -1.21
C ARG A 315 -11.31 -12.36 -1.28
N ASN A 316 -12.35 -11.58 -1.57
CA ASN A 316 -12.38 -10.13 -1.53
C ASN A 316 -13.37 -9.65 -0.46
N PHE A 317 -12.95 -8.72 0.38
CA PHE A 317 -13.77 -8.08 1.42
C PHE A 317 -13.94 -6.60 1.06
N GLY A 318 -15.09 -6.27 0.46
CA GLY A 318 -15.49 -4.90 0.15
C GLY A 318 -14.61 -4.15 -0.87
N GLY A 319 -13.72 -4.83 -1.58
CA GLY A 319 -12.70 -4.19 -2.43
C GLY A 319 -11.48 -3.69 -1.66
N GLU A 320 -11.56 -3.62 -0.32
CA GLU A 320 -10.54 -3.07 0.56
C GLU A 320 -9.45 -4.10 0.88
N VAL A 321 -9.82 -5.36 1.12
CA VAL A 321 -8.89 -6.43 1.51
C VAL A 321 -9.08 -7.64 0.60
N LYS A 322 -8.00 -8.05 -0.09
CA LYS A 322 -7.98 -9.24 -0.94
C LYS A 322 -6.98 -10.25 -0.42
N ILE A 323 -7.41 -11.50 -0.27
CA ILE A 323 -6.62 -12.60 0.25
C ILE A 323 -6.24 -13.53 -0.89
N PHE A 324 -4.96 -13.85 -0.97
CA PHE A 324 -4.40 -14.82 -1.90
C PHE A 324 -3.74 -15.96 -1.14
N LYS A 325 -3.88 -17.19 -1.62
CA LYS A 325 -3.09 -18.32 -1.13
C LYS A 325 -1.82 -18.42 -1.97
N VAL A 326 -0.67 -18.53 -1.30
CA VAL A 326 0.62 -18.67 -1.99
C VAL A 326 0.87 -20.13 -2.30
N ILE A 327 1.15 -20.45 -3.57
CA ILE A 327 1.45 -21.79 -4.05
C ILE A 327 2.96 -21.94 -4.17
N PHE A 328 3.51 -22.79 -3.30
CA PHE A 328 4.91 -23.17 -3.33
C PHE A 328 5.08 -24.49 -4.07
N ASP A 329 6.08 -24.56 -4.96
CA ASP A 329 6.61 -25.84 -5.47
C ASP A 329 7.21 -26.69 -4.36
#